data_AF-K2CBY0-F1
#
_entry.id   AF-K2CBY0-F1
#
_cell.length_a   1.000
_cell.length_b   1.000
_cell.length_c   1.000
_cell.angle_alpha   90.00
_cell.angle_beta   90.00
_cell.angle_gamma   90.00
#
_symmetry.space_group_name_H-M   'P 1'
#
loop_
_entity.id
_entity.type
_entity.pdbx_description
1 polymer ?
#
loop_
_entity_poly.entity_id
_entity_poly.type
_entity_poly.pdbx_seq_one_letter_code
_entity_poly.pdbx_strand_id
1 'polypeptide(L)'
;MTQKLILETKKRSEQRNSKYLLITLSNNEQVNPDVWQEIKNKYSVLNSPDIDLENPDNLVKNFCFTESIEYLKLLPIFKNYSIKSSNPTHYKYDGHWNDKGIEIASSAITEYLFNMDYFSIK
;
A
#
# COMPACT_ATOMS: atom_id res chain seq x y z
N MET A 1 -4.94 -11.94 -14.11
CA MET A 1 -5.24 -10.76 -14.97
C MET A 1 -4.45 -9.53 -14.51
N THR A 2 -4.55 -9.11 -13.25
CA THR A 2 -3.84 -7.93 -12.69
C THR A 2 -2.32 -7.92 -12.90
N GLN A 3 -1.63 -9.02 -12.63
CA GLN A 3 -0.17 -9.13 -12.84
C GLN A 3 0.25 -8.83 -14.28
N LYS A 4 -0.51 -9.33 -15.28
CA LYS A 4 -0.24 -9.06 -16.70
C LYS A 4 -0.40 -7.58 -17.03
N LEU A 5 -1.38 -6.90 -16.43
CA LEU A 5 -1.59 -5.46 -16.61
C LEU A 5 -0.45 -4.65 -15.98
N ILE A 6 0.05 -5.05 -14.81
CA ILE A 6 1.20 -4.41 -14.16
C ILE A 6 2.43 -4.51 -15.09
N LEU A 7 2.74 -5.71 -15.60
CA LEU A 7 3.87 -5.92 -16.51
C LEU A 7 3.74 -5.11 -17.80
N GLU A 8 2.54 -5.08 -18.40
CA GLU A 8 2.30 -4.30 -19.61
C GLU A 8 2.42 -2.80 -19.36
N THR A 9 1.99 -2.31 -18.19
CA THR A 9 2.12 -0.90 -17.82
C THR A 9 3.58 -0.52 -17.58
N LYS A 10 4.34 -1.36 -16.88
CA LYS A 10 5.79 -1.20 -16.71
C LYS A 10 6.49 -1.11 -18.07
N LYS A 11 6.26 -2.12 -18.93
CA LYS A 11 6.83 -2.18 -20.27
C LYS A 11 6.54 -0.92 -21.09
N ARG A 12 5.28 -0.46 -21.10
CA ARG A 12 4.87 0.74 -21.86
C ARG A 12 5.46 2.03 -21.32
N SER A 13 5.71 2.10 -20.01
CA SER A 13 6.36 3.25 -19.35
C SER A 13 7.84 3.31 -19.71
N GLU A 14 8.54 2.18 -19.61
CA GLU A 14 9.98 2.08 -19.91
C GLU A 14 10.28 2.28 -21.40
N GLN A 15 9.39 1.81 -22.30
CA GLN A 15 9.46 2.11 -23.73
C GLN A 15 9.40 3.61 -24.07
N ARG A 16 8.90 4.43 -23.14
CA ARG A 16 8.84 5.90 -23.25
C ARG A 16 9.92 6.58 -22.41
N ASN A 17 10.98 5.85 -22.05
CA ASN A 17 12.07 6.34 -21.19
C ASN A 17 11.60 6.85 -19.83
N SER A 18 10.45 6.36 -19.33
CA SER A 18 9.97 6.68 -17.98
C SER A 18 10.33 5.55 -17.02
N LYS A 19 10.74 5.92 -15.79
CA LYS A 19 10.87 4.96 -14.70
C LYS A 19 9.49 4.50 -14.22
N TYR A 20 9.39 3.29 -13.68
CA TYR A 20 8.13 2.71 -13.21
C TYR A 20 8.27 2.26 -11.75
N LEU A 21 7.36 2.74 -10.90
CA LEU A 21 7.24 2.37 -9.49
C LEU A 21 5.82 1.88 -9.21
N LEU A 22 5.68 0.69 -8.65
CA LEU A 22 4.38 0.19 -8.17
C LEU A 22 4.20 0.57 -6.69
N ILE A 23 3.07 1.20 -6.34
CA ILE A 23 2.77 1.56 -4.95
C ILE A 23 1.55 0.76 -4.48
N THR A 24 1.65 0.05 -3.34
CA THR A 24 0.48 -0.58 -2.70
C THR A 24 -0.15 0.37 -1.71
N LEU A 25 -1.47 0.50 -1.78
CA LEU A 25 -2.28 1.25 -0.82
C LEU A 25 -2.57 0.39 0.42
N SER A 26 -3.08 1.02 1.47
CA SER A 26 -3.59 0.32 2.65
C SER A 26 -5.04 0.67 2.92
N ASN A 27 -5.79 -0.30 3.43
CA ASN A 27 -7.12 -0.09 3.94
C ASN A 27 -7.11 0.15 5.46
N ASN A 28 -8.21 0.69 5.97
CA ASN A 28 -8.36 1.06 7.38
C ASN A 28 -8.26 -0.17 8.31
N GLU A 29 -8.95 -1.26 7.96
CA GLU A 29 -8.94 -2.52 8.73
C GLU A 29 -7.58 -3.23 8.72
N GLN A 30 -6.74 -2.98 7.71
CA GLN A 30 -5.37 -3.50 7.69
C GLN A 30 -4.46 -2.72 8.66
N VAL A 31 -4.74 -1.44 8.87
CA VAL A 31 -3.90 -0.52 9.68
C VAL A 31 -4.34 -0.48 11.15
N ASN A 32 -5.65 -0.49 11.40
CA ASN A 32 -6.26 -0.24 12.70
C ASN A 32 -6.96 -1.50 13.24
N PRO A 33 -6.39 -2.19 14.24
CA PRO A 33 -6.95 -3.43 14.79
C PRO A 33 -8.38 -3.30 15.32
N ASP A 34 -8.72 -2.15 15.91
CA ASP A 34 -10.05 -1.90 16.45
C ASP A 34 -11.11 -1.89 15.34
N VAL A 35 -10.79 -1.34 14.17
CA VAL A 35 -11.69 -1.36 13.00
C VAL A 35 -11.90 -2.79 12.52
N TRP A 36 -10.84 -3.59 12.45
CA TRP A 36 -10.98 -5.01 12.11
C TRP A 36 -11.81 -5.77 13.14
N GLN A 37 -11.65 -5.46 14.43
CA GLN A 37 -12.43 -6.09 15.49
C GLN A 37 -13.92 -5.69 15.42
N GLU A 38 -14.24 -4.42 15.14
CA GLU A 38 -15.61 -3.96 14.88
C GLU A 38 -16.24 -4.75 13.70
N ILE A 39 -15.49 -4.94 12.62
CA ILE A 39 -15.94 -5.69 11.43
C ILE A 39 -16.21 -7.16 11.78
N LYS A 40 -15.30 -7.84 12.49
CA LYS A 40 -15.46 -9.23 12.94
C LYS A 40 -16.65 -9.42 13.88
N ASN A 41 -16.88 -8.47 14.77
CA ASN A 41 -18.03 -8.50 15.68
C ASN A 41 -19.36 -8.40 14.92
N LYS A 42 -19.38 -7.65 13.81
CA LYS A 42 -20.56 -7.50 12.96
C LYS A 42 -20.77 -8.70 12.02
N TYR A 43 -19.69 -9.29 11.51
CA TYR A 43 -19.73 -10.35 10.51
C TYR A 43 -18.96 -11.57 11.01
N SER A 44 -19.66 -12.50 11.69
CA SER A 44 -19.04 -13.65 12.36
C SER A 44 -18.26 -14.58 11.43
N VAL A 45 -18.62 -14.65 10.14
CA VAL A 45 -17.88 -15.39 9.10
C VAL A 45 -16.42 -14.93 8.97
N LEU A 46 -16.13 -13.68 9.34
CA LEU A 46 -14.80 -13.08 9.28
C LEU A 46 -13.90 -13.45 10.48
N ASN A 47 -14.40 -14.22 11.45
CA ASN A 47 -13.58 -14.75 12.54
C ASN A 47 -12.74 -15.99 12.14
N SER A 48 -12.79 -16.41 10.87
CA SER A 48 -11.94 -17.50 10.40
C SER A 48 -10.46 -17.14 10.57
N PRO A 49 -9.63 -18.04 11.13
CA PRO A 49 -8.18 -17.84 11.21
C PRO A 49 -7.51 -17.78 9.82
N ASP A 50 -8.21 -18.19 8.76
CA ASP A 50 -7.70 -18.18 7.39
C ASP A 50 -7.70 -16.78 6.75
N ILE A 51 -8.33 -15.78 7.40
CA ILE A 51 -8.38 -14.41 6.87
C ILE A 51 -7.14 -13.65 7.32
N ASP A 52 -6.15 -13.61 6.41
CA ASP A 52 -4.96 -12.78 6.55
C ASP A 52 -5.12 -11.48 5.74
N LEU A 53 -5.25 -10.36 6.45
CA LEU A 53 -5.35 -9.02 5.88
C LEU A 53 -4.05 -8.55 5.19
N GLU A 54 -2.91 -9.17 5.48
CA GLU A 54 -1.63 -8.85 4.84
C GLU A 54 -1.31 -9.71 3.61
N ASN A 55 -2.04 -10.81 3.41
CA ASN A 55 -1.80 -11.71 2.29
C ASN A 55 -1.81 -11.00 0.92
N PRO A 56 -2.73 -10.06 0.61
CA PRO A 56 -2.68 -9.31 -0.64
C PRO A 56 -1.35 -8.57 -0.85
N ASP A 57 -0.86 -7.89 0.19
CA ASP A 57 0.42 -7.18 0.18
C ASP A 57 1.63 -8.11 0.04
N ASN A 58 1.53 -9.33 0.58
CA ASN A 58 2.57 -10.36 0.46
C ASN A 58 2.60 -10.97 -0.96
N LEU A 59 1.44 -11.20 -1.57
CA LEU A 59 1.34 -11.64 -2.97
C LEU A 59 1.94 -10.61 -3.93
N VAL A 60 1.66 -9.32 -3.72
CA VAL A 60 2.26 -8.24 -4.53
C VAL A 60 3.76 -8.15 -4.32
N LYS A 61 4.24 -8.23 -3.07
CA LYS A 61 5.68 -8.26 -2.74
C LYS A 61 6.40 -9.38 -3.50
N ASN A 62 5.89 -10.60 -3.41
CA ASN A 62 6.52 -11.76 -4.05
C ASN A 62 6.53 -11.62 -5.57
N PHE A 63 5.42 -11.17 -6.14
CA PHE A 63 5.33 -10.88 -7.58
C PHE A 63 6.35 -9.83 -8.03
N CYS A 64 6.46 -8.71 -7.31
CA CYS A 64 7.42 -7.66 -7.65
C CYS A 64 8.87 -8.15 -7.54
N PHE A 65 9.17 -8.97 -6.53
CA PHE A 65 10.47 -9.60 -6.39
C PHE A 65 10.80 -10.52 -7.57
N THR A 66 9.87 -11.41 -7.95
CA THR A 66 10.06 -12.34 -9.08
C THR A 66 10.26 -11.61 -10.42
N GLU A 67 9.48 -10.56 -10.66
CA GLU A 67 9.49 -9.82 -11.93
C GLU A 67 10.48 -8.63 -11.94
N SER A 68 11.26 -8.45 -10.88
CA SER A 68 12.16 -7.29 -10.71
C SER A 68 11.47 -5.94 -10.93
N ILE A 69 10.28 -5.79 -10.34
CA ILE A 69 9.49 -4.55 -10.36
C ILE A 69 9.87 -3.74 -9.13
N GLU A 70 10.25 -2.48 -9.33
CA GLU A 70 10.45 -1.53 -8.25
C GLU A 70 9.11 -1.21 -7.57
N TYR A 71 9.04 -1.29 -6.23
CA TYR A 71 7.78 -1.14 -5.52
C TYR A 71 7.93 -0.52 -4.13
N LEU A 72 6.88 0.19 -3.69
CA LEU A 72 6.75 0.76 -2.35
C LEU A 72 5.45 0.28 -1.71
N LYS A 73 5.56 -0.34 -0.53
CA LYS A 73 4.39 -0.73 0.28
C LYS A 73 4.07 0.35 1.31
N LEU A 74 2.87 0.91 1.27
CA LEU A 74 2.45 1.91 2.26
C LEU A 74 1.91 1.29 3.56
N LEU A 75 1.41 0.05 3.52
CA LEU A 75 0.84 -0.61 4.70
C LEU A 75 1.79 -0.63 5.92
N PRO A 76 3.08 -1.04 5.80
CA PRO A 76 4.00 -1.01 6.94
C PRO A 76 4.24 0.41 7.49
N ILE A 77 4.20 1.42 6.63
CA ILE A 77 4.39 2.84 7.01
C ILE A 77 3.21 3.30 7.87
N PHE A 78 1.99 3.00 7.41
CA PHE A 78 0.78 3.31 8.16
C PHE A 78 0.70 2.56 9.50
N LYS A 79 1.04 1.26 9.53
CA LYS A 79 1.10 0.48 10.78
C LYS A 79 2.11 1.06 11.77
N ASN A 80 3.30 1.43 11.30
CA ASN A 80 4.31 2.04 12.16
C ASN A 80 3.85 3.41 12.71
N TYR A 81 3.06 4.16 11.95
CA TYR A 81 2.47 5.41 12.41
C TYR A 81 1.38 5.16 13.46
N SER A 82 0.44 4.23 13.22
CA SER A 82 -0.67 3.95 14.14
C SER A 82 -0.21 3.40 15.49
N ILE A 83 0.93 2.72 15.55
CA ILE A 83 1.57 2.31 16.82
C ILE A 83 2.03 3.53 17.64
N LYS A 84 2.42 4.61 16.99
CA LYS A 84 3.04 5.80 17.61
C LYS A 84 2.07 6.96 17.84
N SER A 85 0.91 6.93 17.20
CA SER A 85 -0.05 8.03 17.22
C SER A 85 -1.48 7.51 17.22
N SER A 86 -2.36 8.17 17.99
CA SER A 86 -3.80 7.91 18.00
C SER A 86 -4.56 8.65 16.90
N ASN A 87 -3.90 9.49 16.10
CA ASN A 87 -4.55 10.20 15.00
C ASN A 87 -4.86 9.21 13.86
N PRO A 88 -6.12 9.08 13.43
CA PRO A 88 -6.46 8.17 12.34
C PRO A 88 -5.86 8.66 11.02
N THR A 89 -5.51 7.72 10.14
CA THR A 89 -5.03 8.00 8.78
C THR A 89 -6.08 7.75 7.71
N HIS A 90 -7.22 7.18 8.09
CA HIS A 90 -8.31 6.81 7.20
C HIS A 90 -9.64 7.35 7.73
N TYR A 91 -10.55 7.67 6.83
CA TYR A 91 -11.93 7.95 7.22
C TYR A 91 -12.60 6.64 7.66
N LYS A 92 -13.36 6.69 8.77
CA LYS A 92 -13.90 5.48 9.42
C LYS A 92 -14.77 4.62 8.50
N TYR A 93 -15.57 5.22 7.62
CA TYR A 93 -16.60 4.51 6.84
C TYR A 93 -16.39 4.54 5.31
N ASP A 94 -15.33 5.20 4.85
CA ASP A 94 -15.13 5.54 3.43
C ASP A 94 -13.92 4.82 2.82
N GLY A 95 -13.06 4.22 3.66
CA GLY A 95 -11.89 3.44 3.23
C GLY A 95 -10.74 4.28 2.67
N HIS A 96 -11.01 5.50 2.21
CA HIS A 96 -9.98 6.44 1.79
C HIS A 96 -9.15 6.95 2.97
N TRP A 97 -7.95 7.41 2.63
CA TRP A 97 -7.10 8.16 3.54
C TRP A 97 -7.73 9.52 3.84
N ASN A 98 -7.58 9.99 5.08
CA ASN A 98 -7.88 11.37 5.42
C ASN A 98 -6.65 12.25 5.16
N ASP A 99 -6.74 13.55 5.46
CA ASP A 99 -5.64 14.50 5.25
C ASP A 99 -4.32 14.04 5.89
N LYS A 100 -4.39 13.43 7.08
CA LYS A 100 -3.18 12.91 7.74
C LYS A 100 -2.62 11.70 7.01
N GLY A 101 -3.48 10.81 6.53
CA GLY A 101 -3.05 9.67 5.74
C GLY A 101 -2.42 10.07 4.40
N ILE A 102 -3.00 11.08 3.74
CA ILE A 102 -2.45 11.68 2.52
C ILE A 102 -1.07 12.27 2.80
N GLU A 103 -0.91 13.06 3.87
CA GLU A 103 0.37 13.67 4.27
C GLU A 103 1.47 12.61 4.48
N ILE A 104 1.16 11.52 5.18
CA ILE A 104 2.11 10.42 5.42
C ILE A 104 2.46 9.71 4.12
N ALA A 105 1.47 9.37 3.30
CA ALA A 105 1.69 8.69 2.03
C ALA A 105 2.52 9.56 1.08
N SER A 106 2.19 10.84 0.94
CA SER A 106 2.94 11.75 0.07
C SER A 106 4.38 11.90 0.53
N SER A 107 4.60 12.04 1.84
CA SER A 107 5.96 12.19 2.39
C SER A 107 6.80 10.95 2.10
N ALA A 108 6.25 9.75 2.35
CA ALA A 108 6.92 8.49 2.08
C ALA A 108 7.21 8.27 0.59
N ILE A 109 6.26 8.57 -0.29
CA ILE A 109 6.43 8.43 -1.74
C ILE A 109 7.50 9.41 -2.23
N THR A 110 7.45 10.67 -1.79
CA THR A 110 8.42 11.69 -2.17
C THR A 110 9.82 11.30 -1.71
N GLU A 111 9.99 10.89 -0.45
CA GLU A 111 11.29 10.43 0.07
C GLU A 111 11.83 9.24 -0.74
N TYR A 112 10.98 8.26 -1.06
CA TYR A 112 11.36 7.11 -1.88
C TYR A 112 11.86 7.53 -3.26
N LEU A 113 11.12 8.41 -3.93
CA LEU A 113 11.47 8.90 -5.27
C LEU A 113 12.79 9.69 -5.26
N PHE A 114 13.06 10.48 -4.22
CA PHE A 114 14.34 11.16 -4.06
C PHE A 114 15.49 10.17 -3.88
N ASN A 115 15.35 9.18 -3.01
CA ASN A 115 16.39 8.18 -2.74
C ASN A 115 16.73 7.31 -3.95
N MET A 116 15.75 7.08 -4.82
CA MET A 116 15.91 6.30 -6.06
C MET A 116 16.27 7.15 -7.29
N ASP A 117 16.62 8.42 -7.06
CA ASP A 117 17.04 9.38 -8.08
C ASP A 117 16.03 9.50 -9.23
N TYR A 118 14.72 9.45 -8.93
CA TYR A 118 13.67 9.55 -9.97
C TYR A 118 13.56 10.95 -10.58
N PHE A 119 14.19 11.94 -9.99
CA PHE A 119 14.12 13.35 -10.40
C PHE A 119 15.40 13.88 -11.07
N SER A 120 16.43 13.05 -11.27
CA SER A 120 17.57 13.46 -12.07
C SER A 120 17.17 13.63 -13.54
N ILE A 121 17.26 14.87 -14.03
CA ILE A 121 17.18 15.18 -15.45
C ILE A 121 18.52 14.74 -16.05
N LYS A 122 18.49 13.74 -16.94
CA LYS A 122 19.63 13.40 -17.80
C LYS A 122 19.76 14.40 -18.94
#